data_AF-A0A0C3K7T0-F1
#
_entry.id   AF-A0A0C3K7T0-F1
#
_cell.length_a   1.000
_cell.length_b   1.000
_cell.length_c   1.000
_cell.angle_alpha   90.00
_cell.angle_beta   90.00
_cell.angle_gamma   90.00
#
_symmetry.space_group_name_H-M   'P 1'
#
loop_
_entity.id
_entity.type
_entity.pdbx_description
1 polymer ?
#
loop_
_entity_poly.entity_id
_entity_poly.type
_entity_poly.pdbx_seq_one_letter_code
_entity_poly.pdbx_strand_id
1 'polypeptide(L)' 'MDQEHEKPQRLKDFNGFQVTEKSCKEGGANPNWKFLHCLPRKEHEVDDEVFRGPRSLVFPEAENRKWIIMAMFE' A
#
# COMPACT_ATOMS: atom_id res chain seq x y z
N MET A 1 -10.52 -8.53 -8.58
CA MET A 1 -9.49 -9.51 -8.97
C MET A 1 -9.41 -10.51 -7.84
N ASP A 2 -10.12 -11.63 -7.96
CA ASP A 2 -10.39 -12.49 -6.81
C ASP A 2 -9.80 -13.89 -7.01
N GLN A 3 -8.84 -14.22 -6.15
CA GLN A 3 -8.18 -15.53 -6.06
C GLN A 3 -8.47 -16.10 -4.67
N GLU A 4 -9.75 -16.18 -4.29
CA GLU A 4 -10.15 -16.55 -2.92
C GLU A 4 -9.61 -17.91 -2.49
N HIS A 5 -9.52 -18.87 -3.41
CA HIS A 5 -9.01 -20.22 -3.14
C HIS A 5 -7.53 -20.22 -2.72
N GLU A 6 -6.72 -19.26 -3.18
CA GLU A 6 -5.29 -19.15 -2.87
C GLU A 6 -5.01 -18.29 -1.63
N LYS A 7 -6.02 -17.56 -1.13
CA LYS A 7 -5.92 -16.67 0.03
C LYS A 7 -5.22 -17.31 1.25
N PRO A 8 -5.55 -18.54 1.71
CA PRO A 8 -4.91 -19.10 2.89
C PRO A 8 -3.42 -19.41 2.69
N GLN A 9 -3.02 -19.79 1.47
CA GLN A 9 -1.60 -20.04 1.16
C GLN A 9 -0.84 -18.71 1.10
N ARG A 10 -1.40 -17.70 0.43
CA ARG A 10 -0.80 -16.36 0.36
C ARG A 10 -0.63 -15.71 1.74
N LEU A 11 -1.58 -15.87 2.65
CA LEU A 11 -1.44 -15.35 4.01
C LEU A 11 -0.23 -15.96 4.74
N LYS A 12 0.10 -17.23 4.47
CA LYS A 12 1.30 -17.87 5.01
C LYS A 12 2.56 -17.36 4.32
N ASP A 13 2.55 -17.31 2.99
CA ASP A 13 3.72 -16.91 2.19
C ASP A 13 4.14 -15.45 2.45
N PHE A 14 3.15 -14.57 2.66
CA PHE A 14 3.38 -13.15 2.94
C PHE A 14 3.40 -12.83 4.44
N ASN A 15 3.45 -13.83 5.31
CA ASN A 15 3.55 -13.59 6.75
C ASN A 15 4.85 -12.84 7.07
N GLY A 16 4.73 -11.73 7.80
CA GLY A 16 5.86 -10.84 8.11
C GLY A 16 6.18 -9.77 7.07
N PHE A 17 5.45 -9.73 5.95
CA PHE A 17 5.61 -8.69 4.91
C PHE A 17 4.62 -7.52 5.03
N GLN A 18 3.84 -7.45 6.10
CA GLN A 18 2.97 -6.31 6.35
C GLN A 18 3.82 -5.04 6.49
N VAL A 19 3.46 -4.00 5.75
CA VAL A 19 4.14 -2.70 5.84
C VAL A 19 3.73 -2.02 7.14
N THR A 20 4.70 -1.76 8.00
CA THR A 20 4.56 -1.10 9.30
C THR A 20 5.68 -0.06 9.49
N GLU A 21 5.51 0.90 10.40
CA GLU A 21 6.60 1.84 10.73
C GLU A 21 7.85 1.11 11.23
N LYS A 22 7.65 0.01 11.98
CA LYS A 22 8.74 -0.86 12.45
C LYS A 22 9.49 -1.49 11.28
N SER A 23 8.79 -2.12 10.34
CA SER A 23 9.45 -2.79 9.20
C SER A 23 10.21 -1.80 8.32
N CYS A 24 9.67 -0.58 8.12
CA CYS A 24 10.36 0.47 7.38
C CYS A 24 11.60 0.96 8.12
N LYS A 25 11.54 1.12 9.44
CA LYS A 25 12.69 1.52 10.26
C LYS A 25 13.80 0.46 10.27
N GLU A 26 13.44 -0.80 10.49
CA GLU A 26 14.38 -1.93 10.52
C GLU A 26 15.00 -2.20 9.13
N GLY A 27 14.20 -2.00 8.07
CA GLY A 27 14.66 -2.11 6.68
C GLY A 27 15.53 -0.95 6.21
N GLY A 28 15.81 0.05 7.05
CA GLY A 28 16.66 1.19 6.70
C GLY A 28 16.01 2.13 5.69
N ALA A 29 14.67 2.26 5.70
CA ALA A 29 13.98 3.20 4.83
C ALA A 29 14.49 4.64 5.07
N ASN A 30 14.53 5.43 3.99
CA ASN A 30 14.92 6.83 4.04
C ASN A 30 14.05 7.58 5.08
N PRO A 31 14.60 8.47 5.93
CA PRO A 31 13.81 9.19 6.94
C PRO A 31 12.55 9.91 6.42
N ASN A 32 12.57 10.34 5.16
CA ASN A 32 11.49 11.06 4.47
C ASN A 32 10.67 10.16 3.52
N TRP A 33 10.69 8.84 3.72
CA TRP A 33 9.93 7.90 2.90
C TRP A 33 8.43 8.22 2.88
N LYS A 34 7.79 7.85 1.76
CA LYS A 34 6.35 7.99 1.52
C LYS A 34 5.75 6.64 1.22
N PHE A 35 4.50 6.45 1.63
CA PHE A 35 3.73 5.25 1.40
C PHE A 35 2.75 5.47 0.24
N LEU A 36 2.68 4.49 -0.67
CA LEU A 36 1.78 4.47 -1.83
C LEU A 36 0.98 3.16 -1.82
N HIS A 37 -0.26 3.21 -2.31
CA HIS A 37 -1.14 2.06 -2.39
C HIS A 37 -2.27 2.31 -3.40
N CYS A 38 -2.43 1.41 -4.36
CA CYS A 38 -3.35 1.60 -5.48
C CYS A 38 -4.85 1.49 -5.13
N LEU A 39 -5.17 0.92 -3.96
CA LEU A 39 -6.53 0.62 -3.45
C LEU A 39 -7.28 -0.48 -4.24
N PRO A 40 -8.23 -1.20 -3.59
CA PRO A 40 -8.62 -1.13 -2.18
C PRO A 40 -7.61 -1.79 -1.24
N ARG A 41 -7.50 -1.26 -0.02
CA ARG A 41 -6.62 -1.82 1.03
C ARG A 41 -7.21 -3.09 1.65
N LYS A 42 -6.33 -4.04 2.00
CA LYS A 42 -6.56 -5.19 2.89
C LYS A 42 -5.76 -5.02 4.19
N GLU A 43 -6.32 -5.47 5.31
CA GLU A 43 -5.70 -5.28 6.64
C GLU A 43 -4.33 -5.96 6.80
N HIS A 44 -4.07 -7.04 6.07
CA HIS A 44 -2.82 -7.83 6.20
C HIS A 44 -1.63 -7.27 5.40
N GLU A 45 -1.83 -6.30 4.52
CA GLU A 45 -0.74 -5.78 3.66
C GLU A 45 -0.06 -4.53 4.23
N VAL A 46 -0.80 -3.71 4.99
CA VAL A 46 -0.30 -2.49 5.65
C VAL A 46 -1.12 -2.21 6.91
N ASP A 47 -0.47 -1.76 7.98
CA ASP A 47 -1.14 -1.36 9.21
C ASP A 47 -1.86 0.00 9.09
N ASP A 48 -2.71 0.32 10.07
CA ASP A 48 -3.44 1.58 10.08
C ASP A 48 -2.53 2.79 10.29
N GLU A 49 -1.44 2.63 11.04
CA GLU A 49 -0.49 3.70 11.34
C GLU A 49 0.19 4.19 10.05
N VAL A 50 0.68 3.30 9.20
CA VAL A 50 1.27 3.68 7.91
C VAL A 50 0.20 4.13 6.93
N PHE A 51 -0.92 3.41 6.83
CA PHE A 51 -1.93 3.70 5.81
C PHE A 51 -2.63 5.05 6.02
N ARG A 52 -2.90 5.43 7.27
CA ARG A 52 -3.57 6.70 7.63
C ARG A 52 -2.58 7.76 8.16
N GLY A 53 -1.33 7.39 8.33
CA GLY A 53 -0.30 8.25 8.90
C GLY A 53 0.22 9.33 7.96
N PRO A 54 1.11 10.19 8.46
CA PRO A 54 1.62 11.36 7.74
C PRO A 54 2.49 11.04 6.52
N ARG A 55 2.88 9.78 6.36
CA ARG A 55 3.69 9.31 5.23
C ARG A 55 2.83 8.83 4.06
N SER A 56 1.54 8.61 4.29
CA SER A 56 0.60 8.10 3.30
C SER A 56 0.28 9.14 2.23
N LEU A 57 0.44 8.74 0.97
CA LEU A 57 0.00 9.49 -0.20
C LEU A 57 -1.09 8.74 -0.98
N VAL A 58 -1.76 7.78 -0.34
CA VAL A 58 -2.74 6.89 -0.98
C VAL A 58 -3.92 7.66 -1.60
N PHE A 59 -4.46 8.67 -0.92
CA PHE A 59 -5.57 9.45 -1.47
C PHE A 59 -5.13 10.43 -2.59
N PRO A 60 -4.01 11.17 -2.45
CA PRO A 60 -3.43 11.89 -3.57
C PRO A 60 -3.13 11.01 -4.79
N GLU A 61 -2.58 9.80 -4.58
CA GLU A 61 -2.35 8.82 -5.65
C GLU A 61 -3.65 8.41 -6.34
N ALA A 62 -4.69 8.12 -5.55
CA ALA A 62 -6.01 7.78 -6.06
C ALA A 62 -6.65 8.92 -6.86
N GLU A 63 -6.51 10.17 -6.42
CA GLU A 63 -6.98 11.34 -7.17
C GLU A 63 -6.23 11.51 -8.50
N ASN A 64 -4.90 11.31 -8.47
CA ASN A 64 -4.05 11.44 -9.65
C ASN A 64 -4.40 10.46 -10.78
N ARG A 65 -5.07 9.33 -10.47
CA ARG A 65 -5.65 8.45 -11.50
C ARG A 65 -6.57 9.19 -12.45
N LYS A 66 -7.37 10.14 -11.97
CA LYS A 66 -8.29 10.93 -12.82
C LYS A 66 -7.50 11.75 -13.84
N TRP A 67 -6.52 12.51 -13.38
CA TRP A 67 -5.71 13.41 -14.22
C TRP A 67 -4.92 12.64 -15.28
N ILE A 68 -4.30 11.51 -14.88
CA ILE A 68 -3.57 10.64 -15.79
C ILE A 68 -4.50 10.08 -16.87
N ILE A 69 -5.67 9.57 -16.49
CA ILE A 69 -6.62 9.01 -17.45
C ILE A 69 -7.12 10.08 -18.43
N MET A 70 -7.43 11.30 -17.97
CA MET A 70 -7.83 12.39 -18.86
C MET A 70 -6.73 12.71 -19.89
N ALA A 71 -5.48 12.82 -19.45
CA ALA A 71 -4.34 13.08 -20.34
C ALA A 71 -4.07 11.95 -21.35
N MET A 72 -4.51 10.71 -21.08
CA MET A 72 -4.38 9.61 -22.03
C MET A 72 -5.41 9.66 -23.18
N PHE A 73 -6.51 10.40 -22.99
CA PHE A 73 -7.57 10.53 -23.99
C PHE A 73 -7.49 11.83 -24.80
N GLU A 74 -6.58 12.76 -24.44
CA GLU A 74 -6.23 13.97 -25.20
C GLU A 74 -5.06 13.71 -26.16
#